data_AF-A0A535AJB5-F1
#
_entry.id   AF-A0A535AJB5-F1
#
_cell.length_a   1.000
_cell.length_b   1.000
_cell.length_c   1.000
_cell.angle_alpha   90.00
_cell.angle_beta   90.00
_cell.angle_gamma   90.00
#
_symmetry.space_group_name_H-M   'P 1'
#
loop_
_entity.id
_entity.type
_entity.pdbx_description
1 polymer ?
#
loop_
_entity_poly.entity_id
_entity_poly.type
_entity_poly.pdbx_seq_one_letter_code
_entity_poly.pdbx_strand_id
1 'polypeptide(L)'
;MPQMTRAHVFSDIRGYGRIVEERGDEGSAKILRAYARIVHAALPKRGVVAEQTADTFYFVFSSVPEAVRTTVAIADGIARYNRTHPDLGLPVSFGIDAGQTIRHGGGHAGAAPVVASRLTRRALPGQVLVSEAVAALLRTTKVPLRDLGVSRLPDGQTMHIYEARAPDGTDGRPGLERFLATVLFTDIVRSTATATGRGERGWKDLFERHHQIVREQLRRFGGMEVDTAGDGFYATIDTPTRAVACVRSIRDRVKREVGVDIRAGIHIGECEVVAGKVGGIAVFVGARIKDLGGAGEILVSQAVKDVMLGSPVEFAERGRTALKGVPGEWLLYRVTDQTPAESDFPLPNR
;
A
#
# COMPACT_ATOMS: atom_id res chain seq x y z
N MET A 1 17.82 25.43 -13.85
CA MET A 1 16.76 24.53 -13.33
C MET A 1 17.25 23.92 -12.02
N PRO A 2 16.41 23.77 -10.99
CA PRO A 2 16.86 23.26 -9.69
C PRO A 2 17.27 21.78 -9.79
N GLN A 3 18.45 21.46 -9.26
CA GLN A 3 18.92 20.09 -9.09
C GLN A 3 18.11 19.44 -7.96
N MET A 4 17.39 18.36 -8.28
CA MET A 4 16.62 17.59 -7.29
C MET A 4 17.30 16.26 -7.04
N THR A 5 17.38 15.86 -5.78
CA THR A 5 17.80 14.51 -5.41
C THR A 5 16.75 13.51 -5.88
N ARG A 6 17.19 12.50 -6.64
CA ARG A 6 16.34 11.42 -7.15
C ARG A 6 17.03 10.08 -6.95
N ALA A 7 16.24 9.03 -6.80
CA ALA A 7 16.72 7.66 -6.84
C ALA A 7 16.71 7.15 -8.29
N HIS A 8 17.82 6.54 -8.68
CA HIS A 8 18.04 5.97 -10.00
C HIS A 8 18.20 4.46 -9.83
N VAL A 9 17.35 3.70 -10.50
CA VAL A 9 17.37 2.23 -10.47
C VAL A 9 17.69 1.73 -11.87
N PHE A 10 18.71 0.90 -11.98
CA PHE A 10 19.01 0.15 -13.20
C PHE A 10 18.77 -1.33 -12.97
N SER A 11 18.26 -1.98 -14.00
CA SER A 11 18.10 -3.42 -14.06
C SER A 11 18.75 -3.97 -15.32
N ASP A 12 19.20 -5.23 -15.26
CA ASP A 12 19.88 -5.90 -16.37
C ASP A 12 19.50 -7.37 -16.38
N ILE A 13 19.15 -7.93 -17.56
CA ILE A 13 18.98 -9.37 -17.73
C ILE A 13 20.36 -9.98 -17.98
N ARG A 14 20.90 -10.64 -16.95
CA ARG A 14 22.24 -11.21 -17.02
C ARG A 14 22.33 -12.26 -18.12
N GLY A 15 23.27 -12.05 -19.04
CA GLY A 15 23.53 -12.97 -20.14
C GLY A 15 22.48 -12.93 -21.26
N TYR A 16 21.74 -11.83 -21.41
CA TYR A 16 20.69 -11.71 -22.44
C TYR A 16 21.15 -12.07 -23.85
N GLY A 17 22.37 -11.69 -24.27
CA GLY A 17 22.91 -12.10 -25.58
C GLY A 17 22.95 -13.62 -25.77
N ARG A 18 23.44 -14.36 -24.78
CA ARG A 18 23.46 -15.83 -24.79
C ARG A 18 22.03 -16.41 -24.82
N ILE A 19 21.10 -15.79 -24.11
CA ILE A 19 19.69 -16.20 -24.11
C ILE A 19 19.09 -16.10 -25.52
N VAL A 20 19.41 -15.02 -26.25
CA VAL A 20 18.98 -14.85 -27.65
C VAL A 20 19.60 -15.92 -28.54
N GLU A 21 20.91 -16.19 -28.40
CA GLU A 21 21.62 -17.23 -29.16
C GLU A 21 21.04 -18.64 -28.92
N GLU A 22 20.77 -19.00 -27.66
CA GLU A 22 20.33 -20.34 -27.28
C GLU A 22 18.84 -20.59 -27.53
N ARG A 23 18.00 -19.56 -27.42
CA ARG A 23 16.53 -19.70 -27.42
C ARG A 23 15.82 -19.01 -28.58
N GLY A 24 16.56 -18.28 -29.40
CA GLY A 24 16.03 -17.46 -30.49
C GLY A 24 15.14 -16.31 -30.02
N ASP A 25 14.67 -15.53 -31.00
CA ASP A 25 13.88 -14.32 -30.77
C ASP A 25 12.56 -14.58 -30.04
N GLU A 26 11.89 -15.71 -30.32
CA GLU A 26 10.66 -16.05 -29.62
C GLU A 26 10.90 -16.38 -28.14
N GLY A 27 12.00 -17.07 -27.83
CA GLY A 27 12.40 -17.43 -26.48
C GLY A 27 12.77 -16.21 -25.65
N SER A 28 13.59 -15.32 -26.21
CA SER A 28 13.97 -14.05 -25.57
C SER A 28 12.75 -13.13 -25.38
N ALA A 29 11.82 -13.07 -26.34
CA ALA A 29 10.59 -12.31 -26.21
C ALA A 29 9.68 -12.82 -25.07
N LYS A 30 9.66 -14.13 -24.78
CA LYS A 30 8.93 -14.68 -23.61
C LYS A 30 9.51 -14.16 -22.29
N ILE A 31 10.84 -14.10 -22.18
CA ILE A 31 11.56 -13.56 -21.02
C ILE A 31 11.25 -12.07 -20.85
N LEU A 32 11.36 -11.27 -21.91
CA LEU A 32 11.03 -9.84 -21.87
C LEU A 32 9.58 -9.60 -21.44
N ARG A 33 8.62 -10.36 -21.98
CA ARG A 33 7.20 -10.25 -21.59
C ARG A 33 6.96 -10.64 -20.14
N ALA A 34 7.61 -11.70 -19.66
CA ALA A 34 7.49 -12.12 -18.26
C ALA A 34 8.06 -11.06 -17.32
N TYR A 35 9.23 -10.54 -17.64
CA TYR A 35 9.88 -9.50 -16.86
C TYR A 35 9.06 -8.20 -16.85
N ALA A 36 8.62 -7.71 -18.00
CA ALA A 36 7.80 -6.51 -18.11
C ALA A 36 6.51 -6.63 -17.28
N ARG A 37 5.85 -7.79 -17.28
CA ARG A 37 4.65 -8.03 -16.46
C ARG A 37 4.92 -7.90 -14.97
N ILE A 38 6.04 -8.45 -14.48
CA ILE A 38 6.42 -8.37 -13.06
C ILE A 38 6.74 -6.92 -12.68
N VAL A 39 7.48 -6.21 -13.53
CA VAL A 39 7.79 -4.79 -13.33
C VAL A 39 6.51 -3.97 -13.25
N HIS A 40 5.61 -4.09 -14.23
CA HIS A 40 4.38 -3.30 -14.30
C HIS A 40 3.43 -3.58 -13.13
N ALA A 41 3.42 -4.80 -12.61
CA ALA A 41 2.63 -5.16 -11.43
C ALA A 41 3.15 -4.53 -10.13
N ALA A 42 4.45 -4.21 -10.05
CA ALA A 42 5.08 -3.65 -8.85
C ALA A 42 5.24 -2.12 -8.90
N LEU A 43 5.20 -1.51 -10.09
CA LEU A 43 5.36 -0.06 -10.24
C LEU A 43 4.20 0.72 -9.60
N PRO A 44 4.49 1.80 -8.85
CA PRO A 44 3.45 2.68 -8.33
C PRO A 44 2.75 3.44 -9.46
N LYS A 45 1.49 3.80 -9.25
CA LYS A 45 0.65 4.46 -10.29
C LYS A 45 1.13 5.88 -10.66
N ARG A 46 1.97 6.52 -9.85
CA ARG A 46 2.50 7.89 -10.05
C ARG A 46 3.91 8.00 -9.48
N GLY A 47 4.68 8.99 -9.95
CA GLY A 47 5.96 9.37 -9.33
C GLY A 47 7.20 8.63 -9.86
N VAL A 48 7.04 7.78 -10.87
CA VAL A 48 8.13 7.03 -11.49
C VAL A 48 8.20 7.32 -12.98
N VAL A 49 9.40 7.66 -13.46
CA VAL A 49 9.72 7.60 -14.89
C VAL A 49 10.34 6.24 -15.14
N ALA A 50 9.73 5.44 -16.01
CA ALA A 50 10.24 4.12 -16.40
C ALA A 50 10.57 4.16 -17.90
N GLU A 51 11.83 3.94 -18.23
CA GLU A 51 12.31 3.78 -19.60
C GLU A 51 12.80 2.34 -19.76
N GLN A 52 12.35 1.66 -20.80
CA GLN A 52 12.85 0.35 -21.17
C GLN A 52 13.67 0.47 -22.45
N THR A 53 14.88 -0.10 -22.45
CA THR A 53 15.70 -0.23 -23.64
C THR A 53 16.19 -1.67 -23.71
N ALA A 54 15.65 -2.43 -24.66
CA ALA A 54 15.92 -3.86 -24.83
C ALA A 54 15.75 -4.65 -23.51
N ASP A 55 16.85 -5.12 -22.94
CA ASP A 55 16.96 -5.95 -21.73
C ASP A 55 17.12 -5.16 -20.42
N THR A 56 17.23 -3.84 -20.52
CA THR A 56 17.42 -2.94 -19.39
C THR A 56 16.15 -2.13 -19.13
N PHE A 57 15.69 -2.11 -17.88
CA PHE A 57 14.84 -1.02 -17.39
C PHE A 57 15.67 -0.03 -16.57
N TYR A 58 15.35 1.25 -16.81
CA TYR A 58 15.81 2.37 -16.04
C TYR A 58 14.61 3.07 -15.40
N PHE A 59 14.65 3.21 -14.08
CA PHE A 59 13.60 3.86 -13.30
C PHE A 59 14.14 5.07 -12.55
N VAL A 60 13.35 6.13 -12.49
CA VAL A 60 13.67 7.32 -11.70
C VAL A 60 12.53 7.65 -10.75
N PHE A 61 12.87 7.72 -9.46
CA PHE A 61 11.96 7.99 -8.36
C PHE A 61 12.30 9.32 -7.69
N SER A 62 11.29 10.03 -7.21
CA SER A 62 11.46 11.17 -6.30
C SER A 62 11.77 10.76 -4.85
N SER A 63 11.53 9.49 -4.50
CA SER A 63 11.66 8.95 -3.15
C SER A 63 12.60 7.74 -3.14
N VAL A 64 13.69 7.84 -2.37
CA VAL A 64 14.64 6.73 -2.19
C VAL A 64 14.00 5.52 -1.51
N PRO A 65 13.23 5.66 -0.41
CA PRO A 65 12.53 4.53 0.20
C PRO A 65 11.55 3.82 -0.74
N GLU A 66 10.85 4.56 -1.59
CA GLU A 66 9.94 3.98 -2.57
C GLU A 66 10.70 3.21 -3.66
N ALA A 67 11.78 3.79 -4.20
CA ALA A 67 12.63 3.13 -5.18
C ALA A 67 13.12 1.77 -4.69
N VAL A 68 13.62 1.71 -3.45
CA VAL A 68 14.16 0.46 -2.90
C VAL A 68 13.04 -0.54 -2.63
N ARG A 69 11.91 -0.14 -2.04
CA ARG A 69 10.76 -1.05 -1.82
C ARG A 69 10.21 -1.62 -3.12
N THR A 70 10.00 -0.77 -4.13
CA THR A 70 9.53 -1.21 -5.45
C THR A 70 10.52 -2.17 -6.09
N THR A 71 11.83 -1.87 -6.05
CA THR A 71 12.85 -2.75 -6.65
C THR A 71 12.94 -4.09 -5.92
N VAL A 72 12.86 -4.11 -4.59
CA VAL A 72 12.79 -5.35 -3.80
C VAL A 72 11.54 -6.16 -4.14
N ALA A 73 10.38 -5.52 -4.32
CA ALA A 73 9.15 -6.20 -4.73
C ALA A 73 9.25 -6.82 -6.14
N ILE A 74 9.94 -6.16 -7.08
CA ILE A 74 10.24 -6.70 -8.42
C ILE A 74 11.15 -7.93 -8.29
N ALA A 75 12.25 -7.83 -7.54
CA ALA A 75 13.21 -8.92 -7.34
C ALA A 75 12.55 -10.16 -6.70
N ASP A 76 11.67 -9.96 -5.72
CA ASP A 76 10.88 -11.01 -5.09
C ASP A 76 9.82 -11.62 -6.05
N GLY A 77 9.20 -10.79 -6.90
CA GLY A 77 8.34 -11.25 -8.00
C GLY A 77 9.08 -12.15 -8.99
N ILE A 78 10.32 -11.81 -9.31
CA ILE A 78 11.22 -12.60 -10.16
C ILE A 78 11.60 -13.91 -9.49
N ALA A 79 11.97 -13.89 -8.20
CA ALA A 79 12.28 -15.10 -7.45
C ALA A 79 11.09 -16.08 -7.43
N ARG A 80 9.87 -15.57 -7.24
CA ARG A 80 8.63 -16.37 -7.35
C ARG A 80 8.44 -16.97 -8.74
N TYR A 81 8.61 -16.16 -9.78
CA TYR A 81 8.48 -16.62 -11.15
C TYR A 81 9.47 -17.75 -11.47
N ASN A 82 10.73 -17.59 -11.05
CA ASN A 82 11.79 -18.57 -11.29
C ASN A 82 11.50 -19.91 -10.61
N ARG A 83 10.86 -19.92 -9.43
CA ARG A 83 10.45 -21.16 -8.75
C ARG A 83 9.45 -21.99 -9.54
N THR A 84 8.57 -21.34 -10.30
CA THR A 84 7.53 -22.01 -11.09
C THR A 84 7.91 -22.21 -12.56
N HIS A 85 9.02 -21.61 -13.00
CA HIS A 85 9.51 -21.66 -14.38
C HIS A 85 11.03 -21.92 -14.41
N PRO A 86 11.49 -23.08 -13.89
CA PRO A 86 12.92 -23.38 -13.76
C PRO A 86 13.64 -23.37 -15.12
N ASP A 87 12.94 -23.77 -16.19
CA ASP A 87 13.51 -23.84 -17.54
C ASP A 87 13.63 -22.47 -18.21
N LEU A 88 12.83 -21.48 -17.81
CA LEU A 88 12.92 -20.13 -18.38
C LEU A 88 13.91 -19.30 -17.59
N GLY A 89 13.64 -19.11 -16.29
CA GLY A 89 14.40 -18.25 -15.41
C GLY A 89 14.43 -16.77 -15.87
N LEU A 90 14.44 -15.86 -14.91
CA LEU A 90 14.63 -14.43 -15.14
C LEU A 90 15.87 -14.01 -14.36
N PRO A 91 17.07 -14.04 -14.98
CA PRO A 91 18.31 -13.74 -14.30
C PRO A 91 18.53 -12.23 -14.22
N VAL A 92 17.62 -11.50 -13.58
CA VAL A 92 17.65 -10.03 -13.53
C VAL A 92 18.38 -9.55 -12.29
N SER A 93 19.29 -8.60 -12.44
CA SER A 93 20.01 -7.94 -11.34
C SER A 93 19.64 -6.47 -11.24
N PHE A 94 19.78 -5.86 -10.05
CA PHE A 94 19.41 -4.47 -9.81
C PHE A 94 20.50 -3.67 -9.09
N GLY A 95 20.59 -2.38 -9.42
CA GLY A 95 21.50 -1.43 -8.81
C GLY A 95 20.80 -0.09 -8.58
N ILE A 96 20.98 0.48 -7.38
CA ILE A 96 20.32 1.72 -6.96
C ILE A 96 21.35 2.69 -6.40
N ASP A 97 21.30 3.93 -6.91
CA ASP A 97 21.97 5.06 -6.28
C ASP A 97 21.06 6.29 -6.26
N ALA A 98 21.37 7.26 -5.40
CA ALA A 98 20.60 8.48 -5.27
C ALA A 98 21.51 9.71 -5.25
N GLY A 99 21.08 10.75 -5.94
CA GLY A 99 21.84 11.99 -6.00
C GLY A 99 21.11 13.07 -6.79
N GLN A 100 21.70 14.26 -6.79
CA GLN A 100 21.23 15.38 -7.60
C GLN A 100 21.51 15.12 -9.08
N THR A 101 20.47 15.22 -9.91
CA THR A 101 20.59 15.04 -11.36
C THR A 101 19.91 16.14 -12.14
N ILE A 102 20.35 16.33 -13.38
CA ILE A 102 19.81 17.31 -14.32
C ILE A 102 19.01 16.56 -15.40
N ARG A 103 17.83 17.06 -15.78
CA ARG A 103 17.10 16.52 -16.94
C ARG A 103 17.75 17.01 -18.23
N HIS A 104 18.04 16.09 -19.14
CA HIS A 104 18.56 16.40 -20.47
C HIS A 104 18.03 15.37 -21.48
N GLY A 105 17.39 15.84 -22.56
CA GLY A 105 16.95 14.97 -23.67
C GLY A 105 16.01 13.82 -23.26
N GLY A 106 15.06 14.07 -22.35
CA GLY A 106 14.14 13.05 -21.83
C GLY A 106 14.64 12.34 -20.57
N GLY A 107 15.94 12.03 -20.51
CA GLY A 107 16.59 11.32 -19.40
C GLY A 107 17.24 12.22 -18.32
N HIS A 108 18.10 11.61 -17.51
CA HIS A 108 18.80 12.27 -16.40
C HIS A 108 20.31 12.07 -16.47
N ALA A 109 21.06 13.16 -16.28
CA ALA A 109 22.51 13.15 -16.22
C ALA A 109 23.02 13.48 -14.81
N GLY A 110 24.04 12.75 -14.37
CA GLY A 110 24.72 12.95 -13.10
C GLY A 110 25.46 11.70 -12.63
N ALA A 111 26.13 11.77 -11.48
CA ALA A 111 26.89 10.64 -10.92
C ALA A 111 25.98 9.46 -10.53
N ALA A 112 24.79 9.73 -9.99
CA ALA A 112 23.88 8.71 -9.49
C ALA A 112 23.49 7.63 -10.51
N PRO A 113 22.99 7.96 -11.73
CA PRO A 113 22.68 6.92 -12.72
C PRO A 113 23.92 6.11 -13.14
N VAL A 114 25.11 6.71 -13.14
CA VAL A 114 26.36 6.01 -13.46
C VAL A 114 26.71 4.98 -12.38
N VAL A 115 26.62 5.36 -11.10
CA VAL A 115 26.84 4.45 -9.97
C VAL A 115 25.80 3.34 -9.95
N ALA A 116 24.51 3.67 -10.12
CA ALA A 116 23.43 2.69 -10.15
C ALA A 116 23.67 1.61 -11.22
N SER A 117 24.02 2.01 -12.45
CA SER A 117 24.36 1.07 -13.53
C SER A 117 25.55 0.16 -13.17
N ARG A 118 26.57 0.69 -12.50
CA ARG A 118 27.75 -0.08 -12.05
C ARG A 118 27.40 -1.09 -10.97
N LEU A 119 26.55 -0.71 -10.02
CA LEU A 119 26.00 -1.62 -9.02
C LEU A 119 25.21 -2.75 -9.69
N THR A 120 24.38 -2.45 -10.69
CA THR A 120 23.63 -3.46 -11.46
C THR A 120 24.57 -4.50 -12.09
N ARG A 121 25.66 -4.06 -12.72
CA ARG A 121 26.64 -4.98 -13.35
C ARG A 121 27.37 -5.87 -12.35
N ARG A 122 27.47 -5.44 -11.09
CA ARG A 122 28.13 -6.16 -10.00
C ARG A 122 27.18 -7.12 -9.27
N ALA A 123 25.88 -6.83 -9.31
CA ALA A 123 24.84 -7.60 -8.65
C ALA A 123 24.68 -8.99 -9.28
N LEU A 124 24.42 -9.98 -8.43
CA LEU A 124 24.03 -11.32 -8.87
C LEU A 124 22.56 -11.32 -9.36
N PRO A 125 22.14 -12.32 -10.16
CA PRO A 125 20.72 -12.51 -10.46
C PRO A 125 19.86 -12.55 -9.20
N GLY A 126 18.78 -11.76 -9.18
CA GLY A 126 17.88 -11.56 -8.05
C GLY A 126 18.37 -10.57 -6.99
N GLN A 127 19.61 -10.09 -7.07
CA GLN A 127 20.19 -9.21 -6.07
C GLN A 127 19.84 -7.73 -6.34
N VAL A 128 19.51 -7.01 -5.27
CA VAL A 128 19.32 -5.55 -5.28
C VAL A 128 20.46 -4.90 -4.52
N LEU A 129 21.43 -4.33 -5.24
CA LEU A 129 22.53 -3.60 -4.64
C LEU A 129 22.21 -2.11 -4.53
N VAL A 130 22.54 -1.52 -3.39
CA VAL A 130 22.39 -0.08 -3.13
C VAL A 130 23.70 0.53 -2.67
N SER A 131 23.91 1.79 -3.03
CA SER A 131 25.08 2.56 -2.59
C SER A 131 25.00 2.93 -1.10
N GLU A 132 26.13 3.36 -0.56
CA GLU A 132 26.20 3.97 0.78
C GLU A 132 25.27 5.19 0.93
N ALA A 133 25.16 6.03 -0.10
CA ALA A 133 24.29 7.20 -0.08
C ALA A 133 22.81 6.79 0.07
N VAL A 134 22.38 5.76 -0.65
CA VAL A 134 21.04 5.19 -0.50
C VAL A 134 20.84 4.59 0.89
N ALA A 135 21.80 3.81 1.39
CA ALA A 135 21.73 3.23 2.73
C ALA A 135 21.61 4.29 3.83
N ALA A 136 22.35 5.40 3.72
CA ALA A 136 22.26 6.52 4.65
C ALA A 136 20.86 7.17 4.67
N LEU A 137 20.20 7.27 3.51
CA LEU A 137 18.84 7.81 3.38
C LEU A 137 17.74 6.84 3.86
N LEU A 138 18.06 5.57 4.04
CA LEU A 138 17.12 4.53 4.49
C LEU A 138 17.16 4.29 6.00
N ARG A 139 18.03 4.97 6.77
CA ARG A 139 18.24 4.75 8.22
C ARG A 139 16.98 4.75 9.09
N THR A 140 15.95 5.49 8.68
CA THR A 140 14.67 5.61 9.42
C THR A 140 13.55 4.75 8.84
N THR A 141 13.87 3.89 7.86
CA THR A 141 12.88 3.08 7.13
C THR A 141 12.99 1.61 7.52
N LYS A 142 11.91 0.86 7.30
CA LYS A 142 11.86 -0.59 7.60
C LYS A 142 12.47 -1.48 6.50
N VAL A 143 13.27 -0.93 5.58
CA VAL A 143 13.88 -1.73 4.51
C VAL A 143 15.13 -2.42 5.06
N PRO A 144 15.18 -3.77 5.15
CA PRO A 144 16.37 -4.47 5.60
C PRO A 144 17.51 -4.29 4.61
N LEU A 145 18.66 -3.90 5.14
CA LEU A 145 19.91 -3.79 4.40
C LEU A 145 20.93 -4.75 5.01
N ARG A 146 21.47 -5.64 4.18
CA ARG A 146 22.63 -6.44 4.54
C ARG A 146 23.88 -5.71 4.09
N ASP A 147 24.74 -5.37 5.03
CA ASP A 147 26.04 -4.79 4.75
C ASP A 147 26.93 -5.81 4.02
N LEU A 148 27.49 -5.43 2.86
CA LEU A 148 28.43 -6.25 2.09
C LEU A 148 29.87 -5.70 2.13
N GLY A 149 30.11 -4.61 2.84
CA GLY A 149 31.40 -3.95 2.97
C GLY A 149 31.82 -3.15 1.73
N VAL A 150 33.10 -2.78 1.71
CA VAL A 150 33.71 -2.06 0.60
C VAL A 150 33.93 -2.99 -0.59
N SER A 151 33.40 -2.60 -1.74
CA SER A 151 33.48 -3.34 -2.99
C SER A 151 34.10 -2.49 -4.10
N ARG A 152 34.90 -3.12 -4.96
CA ARG A 152 35.40 -2.51 -6.20
C ARG A 152 34.36 -2.61 -7.31
N LEU A 153 33.98 -1.48 -7.89
CA LEU A 153 33.09 -1.35 -9.04
C LEU A 153 33.84 -1.61 -10.36
N PRO A 154 33.12 -1.84 -11.48
CA PRO A 154 33.73 -2.17 -12.78
C PRO A 154 34.74 -1.15 -13.32
N ASP A 155 34.67 0.10 -12.90
CA ASP A 155 35.60 1.17 -13.29
C ASP A 155 36.82 1.30 -12.34
N GLY A 156 36.95 0.39 -11.38
CA GLY A 156 38.05 0.38 -10.41
C GLY A 156 37.79 1.19 -9.14
N GLN A 157 36.73 2.01 -9.09
CA GLN A 157 36.36 2.77 -7.89
C GLN A 157 35.92 1.82 -6.77
N THR A 158 36.25 2.15 -5.52
CA THR A 158 35.79 1.41 -4.35
C THR A 158 34.68 2.17 -3.65
N MET A 159 33.61 1.48 -3.24
CA MET A 159 32.57 2.05 -2.40
C MET A 159 31.98 1.02 -1.46
N HIS A 160 31.42 1.49 -0.34
CA HIS A 160 30.63 0.65 0.55
C HIS A 160 29.27 0.37 -0.09
N ILE A 161 28.90 -0.91 -0.18
CA ILE A 161 27.63 -1.32 -0.79
C ILE A 161 26.82 -2.18 0.18
N TYR A 162 25.51 -2.15 -0.03
CA TYR A 162 24.54 -2.90 0.76
C TYR A 162 23.63 -3.69 -0.18
N GLU A 163 23.10 -4.80 0.31
CA GLU A 163 22.03 -5.52 -0.36
C GLU A 163 20.69 -5.21 0.30
N ALA A 164 19.76 -4.66 -0.49
CA ALA A 164 18.39 -4.52 -0.05
C ALA A 164 17.65 -5.85 -0.22
N ARG A 165 16.96 -6.27 0.84
CA ARG A 165 16.22 -7.54 0.87
C ARG A 165 14.77 -7.30 1.25
N ALA A 166 13.92 -8.24 0.88
CA ALA A 166 12.62 -8.34 1.54
C ALA A 166 12.85 -8.63 3.03
N PRO A 167 12.01 -8.13 3.95
CA PRO A 167 12.05 -8.52 5.35
C PRO A 167 12.05 -10.04 5.49
N ASP A 168 13.02 -10.59 6.22
CA ASP A 168 13.08 -12.03 6.52
C ASP A 168 11.76 -12.44 7.22
N GLY A 169 10.98 -13.32 6.58
CA GLY A 169 9.64 -13.71 7.03
C GLY A 169 8.55 -13.76 5.96
N THR A 170 8.85 -13.47 4.68
CA THR A 170 7.91 -13.69 3.57
C THR A 170 8.06 -15.11 3.02
N ASP A 171 7.40 -16.07 3.67
CA ASP A 171 7.22 -17.43 3.17
C ASP A 171 6.53 -17.42 1.80
N GLY A 172 7.31 -17.36 0.72
CA GLY A 172 7.08 -17.98 -0.58
C GLY A 172 5.81 -17.63 -1.38
N ARG A 173 4.85 -16.91 -0.80
CA ARG A 173 3.54 -16.55 -1.35
C ARG A 173 3.57 -15.07 -1.73
N PRO A 174 2.87 -14.66 -2.81
CA PRO A 174 3.04 -13.35 -3.41
C PRO A 174 2.94 -12.22 -2.40
N GLY A 175 4.06 -11.49 -2.26
CA GLY A 175 4.12 -10.07 -1.90
C GLY A 175 3.20 -9.62 -0.79
N LEU A 176 3.08 -10.37 0.29
CA LEU A 176 2.25 -9.98 1.42
C LEU A 176 2.98 -8.87 2.20
N GLU A 177 2.90 -7.62 1.74
CA GLU A 177 3.20 -6.49 2.63
C GLU A 177 2.16 -6.56 3.75
N ARG A 178 2.55 -7.17 4.87
CA ARG A 178 1.74 -7.19 6.09
C ARG A 178 1.93 -5.87 6.78
N PHE A 179 0.84 -5.13 6.92
CA PHE A 179 0.84 -3.89 7.67
C PHE A 179 -0.39 -3.86 8.56
N LEU A 180 -0.22 -3.24 9.72
CA LEU A 180 -1.35 -2.97 10.60
C LEU A 180 -2.10 -1.76 10.03
N ALA A 181 -3.40 -1.91 9.83
CA ALA A 181 -4.25 -0.81 9.40
C ALA A 181 -5.62 -0.88 10.07
N THR A 182 -6.26 0.28 10.15
CA THR A 182 -7.68 0.35 10.48
C THR A 182 -8.48 0.33 9.19
N VAL A 183 -9.25 -0.74 8.98
CA VAL A 183 -10.19 -0.85 7.87
C VAL A 183 -11.53 -0.26 8.30
N LEU A 184 -12.15 0.50 7.40
CA LEU A 184 -13.50 1.01 7.58
C LEU A 184 -14.35 0.67 6.37
N PHE A 185 -15.59 0.32 6.64
CA PHE A 185 -16.61 0.03 5.65
C PHE A 185 -17.82 0.90 5.90
N THR A 186 -18.37 1.50 4.86
CA THR A 186 -19.65 2.22 4.92
C THR A 186 -20.59 1.68 3.87
N ASP A 187 -21.89 1.84 4.09
CA ASP A 187 -22.95 1.35 3.20
C ASP A 187 -24.22 2.16 3.43
N ILE A 188 -24.98 2.48 2.37
CA ILE A 188 -26.24 3.21 2.53
C ILE A 188 -27.31 2.24 2.99
N VAL A 189 -28.05 2.60 4.04
CA VAL A 189 -29.12 1.74 4.53
C VAL A 189 -30.32 1.80 3.58
N ARG A 190 -30.80 0.61 3.16
CA ARG A 190 -31.94 0.44 2.24
C ARG A 190 -31.74 1.15 0.89
N SER A 191 -30.56 1.06 0.30
CA SER A 191 -30.24 1.67 -1.00
C SER A 191 -31.13 1.19 -2.14
N THR A 192 -31.46 -0.10 -2.21
CA THR A 192 -32.36 -0.64 -3.22
C THR A 192 -33.77 -0.06 -3.15
N ALA A 193 -34.33 0.07 -1.95
CA ALA A 193 -35.65 0.70 -1.74
C ALA A 193 -35.62 2.21 -2.06
N THR A 194 -34.52 2.88 -1.74
CA THR A 194 -34.31 4.30 -2.05
C THR A 194 -34.19 4.53 -3.56
N ALA A 195 -33.52 3.62 -4.28
CA ALA A 195 -33.39 3.66 -5.74
C ALA A 195 -34.76 3.51 -6.44
N THR A 196 -35.62 2.60 -5.96
CA THR A 196 -36.96 2.42 -6.53
C THR A 196 -37.90 3.60 -6.28
N GLY A 197 -37.72 4.34 -5.18
CA GLY A 197 -38.62 5.44 -4.78
C GLY A 197 -38.32 6.80 -5.40
N ARG A 198 -37.08 7.05 -5.88
CA ARG A 198 -36.64 8.38 -6.39
C ARG A 198 -36.47 8.43 -7.91
N GLY A 199 -36.61 7.31 -8.62
CA GLY A 199 -36.31 7.19 -10.05
C GLY A 199 -34.80 7.27 -10.34
N GLU A 200 -34.40 6.90 -11.57
CA GLU A 200 -32.99 6.72 -11.94
C GLU A 200 -32.14 8.00 -11.79
N ARG A 201 -32.67 9.17 -12.17
CA ARG A 201 -31.96 10.45 -12.07
C ARG A 201 -31.72 10.88 -10.63
N GLY A 202 -32.76 10.82 -9.78
CA GLY A 202 -32.63 11.17 -8.37
C GLY A 202 -31.74 10.20 -7.59
N TRP A 203 -31.68 8.93 -8.01
CA TRP A 203 -30.72 7.96 -7.48
C TRP A 203 -29.28 8.30 -7.87
N LYS A 204 -29.05 8.67 -9.14
CA LYS A 204 -27.72 9.04 -9.64
C LYS A 204 -27.15 10.26 -8.93
N ASP A 205 -27.93 11.33 -8.77
CA ASP A 205 -27.48 12.56 -8.10
C ASP A 205 -27.16 12.31 -6.62
N LEU A 206 -27.99 11.51 -5.93
CA LEU A 206 -27.76 11.07 -4.56
C LEU A 206 -26.45 10.29 -4.45
N PHE A 207 -26.23 9.36 -5.37
CA PHE A 207 -25.07 8.49 -5.38
C PHE A 207 -23.78 9.28 -5.60
N GLU A 208 -23.77 10.20 -6.58
CA GLU A 208 -22.66 11.10 -6.85
C GLU A 208 -22.35 11.99 -5.64
N ARG A 209 -23.38 12.57 -5.00
CA ARG A 209 -23.18 13.42 -3.82
C ARG A 209 -22.65 12.63 -2.62
N HIS A 210 -23.19 11.44 -2.38
CA HIS A 210 -22.69 10.53 -1.34
C HIS A 210 -21.21 10.20 -1.56
N HIS A 211 -20.84 9.75 -2.76
CA HIS A 211 -19.47 9.41 -3.11
C HIS A 211 -18.51 10.59 -2.94
N GLN A 212 -18.94 11.80 -3.34
CA GLN A 212 -18.17 13.01 -3.15
C GLN A 212 -17.89 13.28 -1.66
N ILE A 213 -18.92 13.22 -0.80
CA ILE A 213 -18.77 13.47 0.63
C ILE A 213 -17.80 12.47 1.26
N VAL A 214 -17.94 11.17 0.94
CA VAL A 214 -17.06 10.12 1.46
C VAL A 214 -15.62 10.39 1.06
N ARG A 215 -15.33 10.68 -0.22
CA ARG A 215 -13.98 10.98 -0.71
C ARG A 215 -13.38 12.25 -0.12
N GLU A 216 -14.20 13.27 0.14
CA GLU A 216 -13.76 14.48 0.84
C GLU A 216 -13.36 14.18 2.29
N GLN A 217 -14.15 13.39 3.02
CA GLN A 217 -13.81 13.03 4.39
C GLN A 217 -12.61 12.08 4.46
N LEU A 218 -12.52 11.10 3.57
CA LEU A 218 -11.33 10.22 3.51
C LEU A 218 -10.07 11.06 3.31
N ARG A 219 -10.05 11.99 2.35
CA ARG A 219 -8.90 12.90 2.16
C ARG A 219 -8.60 13.74 3.40
N ARG A 220 -9.63 14.33 4.03
CA ARG A 220 -9.47 15.16 5.24
C ARG A 220 -8.85 14.40 6.40
N PHE A 221 -9.24 13.14 6.58
CA PHE A 221 -8.76 12.29 7.67
C PHE A 221 -7.59 11.39 7.25
N GLY A 222 -6.99 11.60 6.07
CA GLY A 222 -5.82 10.85 5.57
C GLY A 222 -6.10 9.38 5.27
N GLY A 223 -7.33 9.04 4.91
CA GLY A 223 -7.73 7.71 4.47
C GLY A 223 -7.49 7.46 2.99
N MET A 224 -7.28 6.19 2.67
CA MET A 224 -7.12 5.68 1.32
C MET A 224 -8.32 4.82 0.94
N GLU A 225 -9.06 5.25 -0.09
CA GLU A 225 -10.10 4.44 -0.74
C GLU A 225 -9.45 3.21 -1.37
N VAL A 226 -9.91 2.02 -1.00
CA VAL A 226 -9.40 0.74 -1.52
C VAL A 226 -10.33 0.19 -2.59
N ASP A 227 -11.63 0.16 -2.32
CA ASP A 227 -12.64 -0.32 -3.26
C ASP A 227 -14.01 0.33 -2.99
N THR A 228 -14.88 0.30 -4.00
CA THR A 228 -16.28 0.72 -3.92
C THR A 228 -17.17 -0.36 -4.53
N ALA A 229 -18.15 -0.84 -3.76
CA ALA A 229 -19.12 -1.83 -4.22
C ALA A 229 -20.52 -1.21 -4.18
N GLY A 230 -20.95 -0.67 -5.32
CA GLY A 230 -22.20 0.10 -5.40
C GLY A 230 -22.15 1.32 -4.49
N ASP A 231 -23.07 1.39 -3.53
CA ASP A 231 -23.21 2.45 -2.54
C ASP A 231 -22.29 2.28 -1.32
N GLY A 232 -21.57 1.16 -1.24
CA GLY A 232 -20.62 0.89 -0.17
C GLY A 232 -19.19 1.32 -0.48
N PHE A 233 -18.46 1.73 0.57
CA PHE A 233 -17.03 2.03 0.51
C PHE A 233 -16.23 1.08 1.39
N TYR A 234 -15.04 0.74 0.92
CA TYR A 234 -13.97 0.12 1.69
C TYR A 234 -12.74 1.02 1.65
N ALA A 235 -12.26 1.43 2.81
CA ALA A 235 -11.09 2.28 2.94
C ALA A 235 -10.20 1.87 4.12
N THR A 236 -8.97 2.39 4.11
CA THR A 236 -7.99 2.21 5.20
C THR A 236 -7.58 3.56 5.77
N ILE A 237 -7.39 3.61 7.09
CA ILE A 237 -6.84 4.75 7.84
C ILE A 237 -5.77 4.22 8.80
N ASP A 238 -4.75 5.04 9.06
CA ASP A 238 -3.59 4.72 9.91
C ASP A 238 -3.94 4.39 11.37
N THR A 239 -4.99 5.02 11.92
CA THR A 239 -5.35 4.92 13.34
C THR A 239 -6.86 4.77 13.57
N PRO A 240 -7.29 4.02 14.62
CA PRO A 240 -8.70 3.86 14.93
C PRO A 240 -9.42 5.16 15.31
N THR A 241 -8.74 6.05 16.05
CA THR A 241 -9.29 7.36 16.43
C THR A 241 -9.67 8.20 15.21
N ARG A 242 -8.78 8.26 14.20
CA ARG A 242 -9.06 8.97 12.95
C ARG A 242 -10.14 8.27 12.13
N ALA A 243 -10.18 6.94 12.12
CA ALA A 243 -11.21 6.19 11.42
C ALA A 243 -12.60 6.46 12.00
N VAL A 244 -12.76 6.41 13.32
CA VAL A 244 -14.03 6.73 13.98
C VAL A 244 -14.45 8.18 13.71
N ALA A 245 -13.52 9.13 13.83
CA ALA A 245 -13.80 10.53 13.52
C ALA A 245 -14.21 10.75 12.05
N CYS A 246 -13.53 10.07 11.12
CA CYS A 246 -13.85 10.10 9.69
C CYS A 246 -15.26 9.59 9.44
N VAL A 247 -15.60 8.40 9.95
CA VAL A 247 -16.91 7.77 9.74
C VAL A 247 -18.04 8.58 10.37
N ARG A 248 -17.86 9.13 11.58
CA ARG A 248 -18.83 10.08 12.18
C ARG A 248 -19.08 11.27 11.26
N SER A 249 -18.00 11.88 10.76
CA SER A 249 -18.12 13.02 9.87
C SER A 249 -18.76 12.68 8.52
N ILE A 250 -18.57 11.46 8.01
CA ILE A 250 -19.27 10.96 6.80
C ILE A 250 -20.75 10.80 7.13
N ARG A 251 -21.09 10.07 8.19
CA ARG A 251 -22.47 9.81 8.62
C ARG A 251 -23.28 11.10 8.76
N ASP A 252 -22.76 12.05 9.52
CA ASP A 252 -23.48 13.29 9.84
C ASP A 252 -23.67 14.16 8.59
N ARG A 253 -22.65 14.20 7.72
CA ARG A 253 -22.66 15.00 6.51
C ARG A 253 -23.56 14.40 5.42
N VAL A 254 -23.51 13.07 5.23
CA VAL A 254 -24.42 12.35 4.34
C VAL A 254 -25.85 12.50 4.82
N LYS A 255 -26.12 12.33 6.12
CA LYS A 255 -27.47 12.51 6.67
C LYS A 255 -28.01 13.91 6.39
N ARG A 256 -27.21 14.94 6.64
CA ARG A 256 -27.60 16.35 6.46
C ARG A 256 -27.76 16.75 4.99
N GLU A 257 -26.84 16.36 4.11
CA GLU A 257 -26.78 16.87 2.74
C GLU A 257 -27.46 15.97 1.71
N VAL A 258 -27.61 14.68 2.00
CA VAL A 258 -28.17 13.67 1.10
C VAL A 258 -29.51 13.13 1.61
N GLY A 259 -29.71 13.16 2.94
CA GLY A 259 -30.95 12.71 3.57
C GLY A 259 -31.06 11.20 3.70
N VAL A 260 -29.94 10.46 3.68
CA VAL A 260 -29.91 9.01 3.88
C VAL A 260 -29.06 8.63 5.08
N ASP A 261 -29.40 7.52 5.70
CA ASP A 261 -28.58 6.93 6.76
C ASP A 261 -27.56 5.99 6.15
N ILE A 262 -26.35 6.04 6.70
CA ILE A 262 -25.32 5.03 6.44
C ILE A 262 -25.16 4.16 7.67
N ARG A 263 -24.67 2.94 7.45
CA ARG A 263 -24.12 2.08 8.50
C ARG A 263 -22.62 1.93 8.27
N ALA A 264 -21.88 1.66 9.33
CA ALA A 264 -20.44 1.48 9.21
C ALA A 264 -19.88 0.40 10.15
N GLY A 265 -18.78 -0.20 9.72
CA GLY A 265 -17.99 -1.15 10.48
C GLY A 265 -16.53 -0.77 10.46
N ILE A 266 -15.87 -0.78 11.63
CA ILE A 266 -14.45 -0.44 11.76
C ILE A 266 -13.73 -1.57 12.51
N HIS A 267 -12.57 -1.96 11.99
CA HIS A 267 -11.70 -2.95 12.62
C HIS A 267 -10.23 -2.57 12.43
N ILE A 268 -9.38 -2.92 13.39
CA ILE A 268 -7.93 -2.82 13.27
C ILE A 268 -7.34 -4.22 13.29
N GLY A 269 -6.47 -4.52 12.33
CA GLY A 269 -5.81 -5.81 12.23
C GLY A 269 -4.76 -5.84 11.13
N GLU A 270 -4.02 -6.94 11.05
CA GLU A 270 -3.07 -7.15 9.97
C GLU A 270 -3.80 -7.25 8.62
N CYS A 271 -3.39 -6.39 7.70
CA CYS A 271 -3.80 -6.39 6.31
C CYS A 271 -2.63 -6.82 5.44
N GLU A 272 -2.97 -7.34 4.27
CA GLU A 272 -2.02 -7.79 3.27
C GLU A 272 -2.23 -7.02 1.96
N VAL A 273 -1.16 -6.64 1.27
CA VAL A 273 -1.30 -6.16 -0.12
C VAL A 273 -1.10 -7.33 -1.07
N VAL A 274 -2.13 -7.74 -1.81
CA VAL A 274 -2.01 -8.78 -2.84
C VAL A 274 -2.38 -8.17 -4.19
N ALA A 275 -1.45 -8.22 -5.15
CA ALA A 275 -1.62 -7.63 -6.48
C ALA A 275 -2.08 -6.15 -6.45
N GLY A 276 -1.53 -5.37 -5.51
CA GLY A 276 -1.84 -3.95 -5.34
C GLY A 276 -3.20 -3.64 -4.69
N LYS A 277 -3.88 -4.65 -4.13
CA LYS A 277 -5.13 -4.49 -3.36
C LYS A 277 -4.93 -4.88 -1.90
N VAL A 278 -5.54 -4.12 -0.99
CA VAL A 278 -5.51 -4.44 0.45
C VAL A 278 -6.54 -5.53 0.76
N GLY A 279 -6.07 -6.67 1.22
CA GLY A 279 -6.83 -7.86 1.63
C GLY A 279 -6.48 -8.32 3.05
N GLY A 280 -6.90 -9.53 3.39
CA GLY A 280 -6.62 -10.18 4.68
C GLY A 280 -7.86 -10.36 5.55
N ILE A 281 -7.69 -11.10 6.66
CA ILE A 281 -8.79 -11.40 7.59
C ILE A 281 -9.39 -10.11 8.17
N ALA A 282 -8.57 -9.10 8.43
CA ALA A 282 -9.05 -7.81 8.94
C ALA A 282 -10.11 -7.17 8.03
N VAL A 283 -9.95 -7.28 6.71
CA VAL A 283 -10.89 -6.79 5.70
C VAL A 283 -12.24 -7.50 5.81
N PHE A 284 -12.23 -8.83 5.93
CA PHE A 284 -13.45 -9.61 6.11
C PHE A 284 -14.14 -9.27 7.44
N VAL A 285 -13.39 -9.13 8.53
CA VAL A 285 -13.93 -8.74 9.83
C VAL A 285 -14.63 -7.38 9.75
N GLY A 286 -13.96 -6.35 9.20
CA GLY A 286 -14.55 -5.02 9.06
C GLY A 286 -15.84 -5.01 8.24
N ALA A 287 -15.86 -5.76 7.13
CA ALA A 287 -17.05 -5.89 6.29
C ALA A 287 -18.21 -6.56 7.06
N ARG A 288 -17.94 -7.62 7.82
CA ARG A 288 -18.97 -8.33 8.62
C ARG A 288 -19.48 -7.50 9.79
N ILE A 289 -18.62 -6.70 10.42
CA ILE A 289 -19.04 -5.75 11.46
C ILE A 289 -20.00 -4.72 10.87
N LYS A 290 -19.70 -4.18 9.68
CA LYS A 290 -20.59 -3.26 8.98
C LYS A 290 -21.96 -3.88 8.71
N ASP A 291 -21.99 -5.13 8.25
CA ASP A 291 -23.23 -5.82 7.87
C ASP A 291 -24.23 -5.98 9.04
N LEU A 292 -23.72 -5.97 10.28
CA LEU A 292 -24.50 -6.03 11.52
C LEU A 292 -25.03 -4.66 11.99
N GLY A 293 -24.57 -3.57 11.38
CA GLY A 293 -24.97 -2.21 11.73
C GLY A 293 -26.35 -1.82 11.20
N GLY A 294 -27.15 -1.15 12.03
CA GLY A 294 -28.39 -0.49 11.68
C GLY A 294 -28.20 0.92 11.11
N ALA A 295 -29.32 1.62 10.86
CA ALA A 295 -29.33 3.00 10.35
C ALA A 295 -28.57 3.95 11.29
N GLY A 296 -27.54 4.61 10.77
CA GLY A 296 -26.71 5.56 11.53
C GLY A 296 -25.70 4.89 12.48
N GLU A 297 -25.70 3.56 12.59
CA GLU A 297 -24.82 2.86 13.52
C GLU A 297 -23.40 2.73 12.99
N ILE A 298 -22.44 2.99 13.88
CA ILE A 298 -21.02 2.75 13.66
C ILE A 298 -20.61 1.67 14.65
N LEU A 299 -20.37 0.46 14.14
CA LEU A 299 -19.93 -0.68 14.93
C LEU A 299 -18.42 -0.86 14.82
N VAL A 300 -17.80 -1.27 15.92
CA VAL A 300 -16.36 -1.53 16.00
C VAL A 300 -16.07 -2.85 16.69
N SER A 301 -14.95 -3.48 16.34
CA SER A 301 -14.44 -4.63 17.07
C SER A 301 -13.88 -4.24 18.45
N GLN A 302 -13.81 -5.18 19.38
CA GLN A 302 -13.09 -5.01 20.66
C GLN A 302 -11.66 -4.44 20.48
N ALA A 303 -10.91 -4.92 19.49
CA ALA A 303 -9.54 -4.44 19.22
C ALA A 303 -9.47 -2.92 18.98
N VAL A 304 -10.48 -2.35 18.31
CA VAL A 304 -10.56 -0.90 18.10
C VAL A 304 -10.81 -0.17 19.41
N LYS A 305 -11.77 -0.65 20.22
CA LYS A 305 -12.08 -0.07 21.53
C LYS A 305 -10.87 -0.12 22.47
N ASP A 306 -10.13 -1.23 22.47
CA ASP A 306 -8.97 -1.43 23.34
C ASP A 306 -7.77 -0.56 22.92
N VAL A 307 -7.56 -0.33 21.61
CA VAL A 307 -6.55 0.63 21.12
C VAL A 307 -6.93 2.08 21.41
N MET A 308 -8.22 2.37 21.58
CA MET A 308 -8.75 3.71 21.85
C MET A 308 -8.93 4.02 23.35
N LEU A 309 -8.33 3.24 24.26
CA LEU A 309 -8.31 3.57 25.69
C LEU A 309 -7.69 4.97 25.91
N GLY A 310 -8.41 5.82 26.65
CA GLY A 310 -8.03 7.23 26.87
C GLY A 310 -8.48 8.19 25.77
N SER A 311 -9.17 7.71 24.73
CA SER A 311 -9.85 8.56 23.75
C SER A 311 -11.16 9.12 24.34
N PRO A 312 -11.60 10.34 23.96
CA PRO A 312 -12.91 10.88 24.35
C PRO A 312 -14.10 10.20 23.62
N VAL A 313 -13.86 9.08 22.92
CA VAL A 313 -14.89 8.33 22.21
C VAL A 313 -15.48 7.29 23.14
N GLU A 314 -16.77 7.42 23.41
CA GLU A 314 -17.52 6.46 24.18
C GLU A 314 -18.05 5.29 23.33
N PHE A 315 -18.12 4.12 23.97
CA PHE A 315 -18.51 2.86 23.34
C PHE A 315 -19.57 2.16 24.19
N ALA A 316 -20.70 1.81 23.57
CA ALA A 316 -21.71 0.94 24.18
C ALA A 316 -21.51 -0.50 23.71
N GLU A 317 -21.49 -1.47 24.62
CA GLU A 317 -21.42 -2.89 24.26
C GLU A 317 -22.65 -3.30 23.43
N ARG A 318 -22.40 -3.99 22.31
CA ARG A 318 -23.45 -4.55 21.43
C ARG A 318 -23.71 -6.03 21.68
N GLY A 319 -22.70 -6.75 22.17
CA GLY A 319 -22.72 -8.18 22.48
C GLY A 319 -21.73 -9.00 21.65
N ARG A 320 -21.64 -10.29 21.96
CA ARG A 320 -20.81 -11.28 21.24
C ARG A 320 -21.58 -11.88 20.07
N THR A 321 -20.90 -12.09 18.95
CA THR A 321 -21.49 -12.70 17.75
C THR A 321 -20.46 -13.43 16.91
N ALA A 322 -20.88 -14.50 16.22
CA ALA A 322 -20.10 -15.14 15.18
C ALA A 322 -20.13 -14.31 13.89
N LEU A 323 -18.96 -14.05 13.31
CA LEU A 323 -18.86 -13.39 12.00
C LEU A 323 -18.71 -14.45 10.90
N LYS A 324 -19.56 -14.41 9.87
CA LYS A 324 -19.53 -15.39 8.78
C LYS A 324 -18.15 -15.47 8.12
N GLY A 325 -17.54 -16.65 8.19
CA GLY A 325 -16.23 -16.94 7.60
C GLY A 325 -15.03 -16.47 8.43
N VAL A 326 -15.25 -16.03 9.67
CA VAL A 326 -14.19 -15.65 10.62
C VAL A 326 -14.30 -16.56 11.86
N PRO A 327 -13.20 -17.21 12.28
CA PRO A 327 -13.22 -18.05 13.49
C PRO A 327 -13.55 -17.25 14.76
N GLY A 328 -14.22 -17.91 15.71
CA GLY A 328 -14.45 -17.41 17.06
C GLY A 328 -15.67 -16.49 17.23
N GLU A 329 -15.91 -16.13 18.49
CA GLU A 329 -16.96 -15.18 18.90
C GLU A 329 -16.35 -13.79 19.07
N TRP A 330 -16.99 -12.79 18.47
CA TRP A 330 -16.49 -11.43 18.41
C TRP A 330 -17.36 -10.50 19.25
N LEU A 331 -16.75 -9.84 20.24
CA LEU A 331 -17.41 -8.79 21.02
C LEU A 331 -17.36 -7.47 20.24
N LEU A 332 -18.55 -6.91 19.98
CA LEU A 332 -18.71 -5.69 19.22
C LEU A 332 -19.19 -4.54 20.11
N TYR A 333 -18.83 -3.33 19.70
CA TYR A 333 -19.22 -2.09 20.38
C TYR A 333 -19.81 -1.12 19.37
N ARG A 334 -20.79 -0.34 19.81
CA ARG A 334 -21.34 0.79 19.07
C ARG A 334 -20.70 2.07 19.55
N VAL A 335 -20.21 2.89 18.63
CA VAL A 335 -19.72 4.24 18.93
C VAL A 335 -20.91 5.12 19.32
N THR A 336 -20.86 5.78 20.47
CA THR A 336 -21.96 6.63 20.96
C THR A 336 -21.63 8.11 20.80
N ASP A 337 -22.61 8.94 20.43
CA ASP A 337 -22.42 10.38 20.22
C ASP A 337 -22.46 11.23 21.52
N GLN A 338 -22.30 10.59 22.68
CA GLN A 338 -22.26 11.33 23.95
C GLN A 338 -20.96 12.14 24.04
N THR A 339 -21.11 13.46 24.03
CA THR A 339 -20.17 14.40 24.68
C THR A 339 -20.06 13.97 26.15
N PRO A 340 -18.91 14.15 26.84
CA PRO A 340 -18.87 13.92 28.27
C PRO A 340 -20.00 14.73 28.90
N ALA A 341 -20.87 14.06 29.66
CA ALA A 341 -21.59 14.79 30.70
C ALA A 341 -20.50 15.50 31.51
N GLU A 342 -20.65 16.80 31.75
CA GLU A 342 -19.96 17.46 32.86
C GLU A 342 -20.36 16.68 34.13
N SER A 343 -19.63 15.62 34.45
CA SER A 343 -19.75 14.95 35.73
C SER A 343 -18.84 15.69 36.69
N ASP A 344 -19.47 16.51 37.53
CA ASP A 344 -19.12 16.73 38.93
C ASP A 344 -17.77 16.13 39.33
N PHE A 345 -16.70 16.91 39.16
CA PHE A 345 -15.55 16.74 40.03
C PHE A 345 -15.97 17.29 41.40
N PRO A 346 -16.14 16.47 42.45
CA PRO A 346 -16.22 17.03 43.79
C PRO A 346 -14.92 17.80 44.04
N LEU A 347 -15.04 19.11 44.28
CA LEU A 347 -13.93 19.91 44.75
C LEU A 347 -13.35 19.23 46.00
N PRO A 348 -12.02 19.07 46.11
CA PRO A 348 -11.43 18.56 47.33
C PRO A 348 -11.75 19.54 48.46
N ASN A 349 -12.40 19.03 49.52
CA ASN A 349 -12.63 19.76 50.76
C ASN A 349 -11.33 20.46 51.21
N ARG A 350 -11.38 21.79 51.34
CA ARG A 350 -10.43 22.57 52.12
C ARG A 350 -11.12 23.11 53.36
#